data_AF-A0AAU1S9I2-F1
#
_entry.id   AF-A0AAU1S9I2-F1
#
_cell.length_a   1.000
_cell.length_b   1.000
_cell.length_c   1.000
_cell.angle_alpha   90.00
_cell.angle_beta   90.00
_cell.angle_gamma   90.00
#
_symmetry.space_group_name_H-M   'P 1'
#
loop_
_entity.id
_entity.type
_entity.pdbx_description
1 polymer ?
#
loop_
_entity_poly.entity_id
_entity_poly.type
_entity_poly.pdbx_seq_one_letter_code
_entity_poly.pdbx_strand_id
1 'polypeptide(L)'
;MKPLTPNEELHLESLDELRRSEAFDVLFDEHQKLWFALDEFLPLSETKAEWADLTLSPELLRCSLRFKRISGQWRLIGSPRELAGEFSLPHFYKALIGAAPRPAPDASESDRQLFSELRIIDSTPRDATGQAAFVRIQPGKDHLEIWYQDRDLYDPVANPQACVRTSLSYCEYLDALRLTKGTFGWQLLFADVTLRDALQYRAEKLSEMIDAFPAAFPSHDYTALTERLEARL
;
A
#
# COMPACT_ATOMS: atom_id res chain seq x y z
N MET A 1 6.38 19.19 -21.11
CA MET A 1 6.17 18.30 -19.94
C MET A 1 4.89 17.52 -20.22
N LYS A 2 4.88 16.18 -20.12
CA LYS A 2 3.65 15.40 -20.33
C LYS A 2 2.62 15.84 -19.25
N PRO A 3 1.34 16.09 -19.59
CA PRO A 3 0.33 16.41 -18.59
C PRO A 3 0.12 15.21 -17.66
N LEU A 4 -0.27 15.47 -16.42
CA LEU A 4 -0.63 14.43 -15.44
C LEU A 4 -1.89 13.70 -15.90
N THR A 5 -2.04 12.44 -15.47
CA THR A 5 -3.31 11.72 -15.58
C THR A 5 -4.24 12.16 -14.45
N PRO A 6 -5.57 11.98 -14.58
CA PRO A 6 -6.49 12.25 -13.48
C PRO A 6 -6.11 11.51 -12.18
N ASN A 7 -5.62 10.26 -12.27
CA ASN A 7 -5.21 9.52 -11.09
C ASN A 7 -3.94 10.12 -10.43
N GLU A 8 -3.00 10.62 -11.23
CA GLU A 8 -1.81 11.30 -10.71
C GLU A 8 -2.14 12.63 -10.03
N GLU A 9 -3.05 13.41 -10.61
CA GLU A 9 -3.56 14.65 -10.00
C GLU A 9 -4.22 14.34 -8.65
N LEU A 10 -5.04 13.31 -8.60
CA LEU A 10 -5.66 12.82 -7.36
C LEU A 10 -4.62 12.44 -6.30
N HIS A 11 -3.53 11.77 -6.66
CA HIS A 11 -2.49 11.42 -5.68
C HIS A 11 -1.71 12.63 -5.17
N LEU A 12 -1.45 13.62 -6.02
CA LEU A 12 -0.84 14.88 -5.59
C LEU A 12 -1.78 15.69 -4.71
N GLU A 13 -3.06 15.80 -5.08
CA GLU A 13 -4.07 16.51 -4.28
C GLU A 13 -4.20 15.89 -2.89
N SER A 14 -4.11 14.56 -2.78
CA SER A 14 -4.13 13.86 -1.50
C SER A 14 -2.96 14.26 -0.57
N LEU A 15 -1.79 14.57 -1.12
CA LEU A 15 -0.66 15.11 -0.35
C LEU A 15 -0.88 16.60 -0.03
N ASP A 16 -1.44 17.36 -0.97
CA ASP A 16 -1.74 18.78 -0.77
C ASP A 16 -2.84 19.02 0.28
N GLU A 17 -3.79 18.10 0.43
CA GLU A 17 -4.75 18.08 1.54
C GLU A 17 -4.05 17.99 2.90
N LEU A 18 -3.04 17.12 3.06
CA LEU A 18 -2.26 17.04 4.29
C LEU A 18 -1.49 18.34 4.54
N ARG A 19 -0.84 18.91 3.53
CA ARG A 19 -0.05 20.16 3.64
C ARG A 19 -0.90 21.37 4.01
N ARG A 20 -2.13 21.44 3.50
CA ARG A 20 -3.05 22.56 3.77
C ARG A 20 -3.74 22.46 5.13
N SER A 21 -3.74 21.29 5.75
CA SER A 21 -4.40 21.06 7.03
C SER A 21 -3.48 21.43 8.18
N GLU A 22 -3.93 22.36 9.04
CA GLU A 22 -3.20 22.74 10.26
C GLU A 22 -3.22 21.64 11.34
N ALA A 23 -4.02 20.59 11.15
CA ALA A 23 -4.10 19.46 12.08
C ALA A 23 -2.91 18.49 11.93
N PHE A 24 -2.17 18.54 10.82
CA PHE A 24 -1.14 17.57 10.48
C PHE A 24 0.23 18.23 10.40
N ASP A 25 1.24 17.52 10.91
CA ASP A 25 2.63 17.85 10.70
C ASP A 25 3.19 16.94 9.59
N VAL A 26 3.46 17.53 8.43
CA VAL A 26 4.02 16.81 7.26
C VAL A 26 5.54 16.81 7.39
N LEU A 27 6.08 15.65 7.75
CA LEU A 27 7.51 15.46 8.02
C LEU A 27 8.32 15.29 6.74
N PHE A 28 7.72 14.63 5.75
CA PHE A 28 8.32 14.40 4.44
C PHE A 28 7.24 14.19 3.40
N ASP A 29 7.45 14.77 2.23
CA ASP A 29 6.80 14.32 1.02
C ASP A 29 7.75 14.46 -0.16
N GLU A 30 7.59 13.57 -1.14
CA GLU A 30 8.37 13.59 -2.37
C GLU A 30 7.52 13.05 -3.50
N HIS A 31 7.49 13.78 -4.62
CA HIS A 31 7.14 13.20 -5.90
C HIS A 31 8.33 13.39 -6.85
N GLN A 32 8.94 12.28 -7.26
CA GLN A 32 9.99 12.33 -8.25
C GLN A 32 9.40 12.59 -9.63
N LYS A 33 10.26 12.99 -10.59
CA LYS A 33 9.86 13.26 -11.97
C LYS A 33 9.01 12.11 -12.54
N LEU A 34 8.05 12.47 -13.40
CA LEU A 34 7.36 11.51 -14.25
C LEU A 34 8.39 10.69 -15.04
N TRP A 35 8.12 9.40 -15.09
CA TRP A 35 8.82 8.43 -15.90
C TRP A 35 7.97 8.08 -17.13
N PHE A 36 8.18 6.89 -17.68
CA PHE A 36 7.38 6.35 -18.78
C PHE A 36 6.02 5.84 -18.29
N ALA A 37 5.07 5.64 -19.21
CA ALA A 37 3.87 4.86 -18.91
C ALA A 37 4.19 3.36 -18.83
N LEU A 38 3.42 2.60 -18.05
CA LEU A 38 3.69 1.18 -17.81
C LEU A 38 3.51 0.30 -19.06
N ASP A 39 2.60 0.70 -19.95
CA ASP A 39 2.32 0.03 -21.22
C ASP A 39 3.47 0.16 -22.24
N GLU A 40 4.36 1.15 -22.07
CA GLU A 40 5.58 1.29 -22.89
C GLU A 40 6.56 0.10 -22.72
N PHE A 41 6.35 -0.79 -21.73
CA PHE A 41 7.21 -1.95 -21.42
C PHE A 41 6.55 -3.30 -21.72
N LEU A 42 5.43 -3.30 -22.46
CA LEU A 42 4.79 -4.52 -22.91
C LEU A 42 5.39 -4.99 -24.25
N PRO A 43 5.61 -6.31 -24.43
CA PRO A 43 5.38 -7.37 -23.46
C PRO A 43 6.50 -7.45 -22.41
N LEU A 44 6.15 -7.80 -21.15
CA LEU A 44 7.11 -7.90 -20.05
C LEU A 44 8.20 -8.97 -20.25
N SER A 45 7.99 -9.90 -21.21
CA SER A 45 8.96 -10.90 -21.62
C SER A 45 10.26 -10.32 -22.18
N GLU A 46 10.23 -9.11 -22.74
CA GLU A 46 11.44 -8.40 -23.20
C GLU A 46 12.31 -7.96 -22.01
N THR A 47 11.72 -7.78 -20.83
CA THR A 47 12.45 -7.47 -19.60
C THR A 47 12.98 -8.73 -18.92
N LYS A 48 12.13 -9.77 -18.81
CA LYS A 48 12.50 -11.07 -18.25
C LYS A 48 11.76 -12.18 -18.99
N ALA A 49 12.49 -13.12 -19.59
CA ALA A 49 11.91 -14.17 -20.43
C ALA A 49 10.89 -15.03 -19.66
N GLU A 50 11.09 -15.25 -18.36
CA GLU A 50 10.16 -15.97 -17.49
C GLU A 50 8.80 -15.29 -17.28
N TRP A 51 8.63 -14.05 -17.76
CA TRP A 51 7.38 -13.30 -17.71
C TRP A 51 6.58 -13.34 -19.02
N ALA A 52 6.87 -14.30 -19.90
CA ALA A 52 6.12 -14.52 -21.14
C ALA A 52 4.59 -14.64 -20.93
N ASP A 53 4.19 -15.27 -19.83
CA ASP A 53 2.78 -15.49 -19.51
C ASP A 53 2.22 -14.47 -18.50
N LEU A 54 2.98 -13.43 -18.15
CA LEU A 54 2.51 -12.39 -17.23
C LEU A 54 1.66 -11.37 -17.98
N THR A 55 0.39 -11.25 -17.59
CA THR A 55 -0.54 -10.28 -18.19
C THR A 55 -0.86 -9.18 -17.18
N LEU A 56 -0.73 -7.93 -17.62
CA LEU A 56 -1.21 -6.77 -16.85
C LEU A 56 -2.59 -6.37 -17.38
N SER A 57 -3.58 -6.27 -16.49
CA SER A 57 -4.92 -5.86 -16.90
C SER A 57 -4.93 -4.43 -17.46
N PRO A 58 -5.82 -4.12 -18.42
CA PRO A 58 -5.97 -2.75 -18.91
C PRO A 58 -6.29 -1.73 -17.81
N GLU A 59 -7.00 -2.17 -16.76
CA GLU A 59 -7.31 -1.35 -15.58
C GLU A 59 -6.05 -0.99 -14.81
N LEU A 60 -5.17 -1.96 -14.56
CA LEU A 60 -3.89 -1.73 -13.90
C LEU A 60 -3.02 -0.76 -14.71
N LEU A 61 -2.94 -0.94 -16.03
CA LEU A 61 -2.19 -0.03 -16.91
C LEU A 61 -2.73 1.40 -16.82
N ARG A 62 -4.06 1.56 -16.78
CA ARG A 62 -4.73 2.87 -16.70
C ARG A 62 -4.54 3.57 -15.36
N CYS A 63 -4.58 2.83 -14.25
CA CYS A 63 -4.46 3.42 -12.91
C CYS A 63 -3.00 3.57 -12.44
N SER A 64 -2.04 2.90 -13.08
CA SER A 64 -0.63 3.00 -12.70
C SER A 64 -0.08 4.43 -12.77
N LEU A 65 0.62 4.83 -11.71
CA LEU A 65 1.23 6.16 -11.61
C LEU A 65 2.57 6.19 -12.35
N ARG A 66 2.83 7.26 -13.11
CA ARG A 66 4.11 7.43 -13.83
C ARG A 66 5.18 8.09 -12.97
N PHE A 67 4.90 8.48 -11.73
CA PHE A 67 5.94 9.00 -10.84
C PHE A 67 7.02 7.94 -10.63
N LYS A 68 8.30 8.33 -10.79
CA LYS A 68 9.41 7.42 -10.44
C LYS A 68 9.31 6.93 -8.99
N ARG A 69 8.81 7.81 -8.12
CA ARG A 69 8.37 7.55 -6.75
C ARG A 69 7.42 8.66 -6.30
N ILE A 70 6.41 8.30 -5.52
CA ILE A 70 5.64 9.22 -4.68
C ILE A 70 5.66 8.72 -3.22
N SER A 71 5.86 9.63 -2.28
CA SER A 71 6.03 9.32 -0.86
C SER A 71 5.41 10.40 0.01
N GLY A 72 4.95 10.00 1.18
CA GLY A 72 4.46 10.91 2.22
C GLY A 72 4.76 10.33 3.60
N GLN A 73 4.98 11.22 4.57
CA GLN A 73 5.16 10.93 5.98
C GLN A 73 4.55 12.08 6.78
N TRP A 74 3.67 11.75 7.70
CA TRP A 74 2.96 12.74 8.50
C TRP A 74 2.58 12.18 9.87
N ARG A 75 2.24 13.10 10.78
CA ARG A 75 1.63 12.79 12.08
C ARG A 75 0.50 13.76 12.38
N LEU A 76 -0.52 13.31 13.09
CA LEU A 76 -1.59 14.15 13.58
C LEU A 76 -1.13 14.89 14.85
N ILE A 77 -1.28 16.22 14.86
CA ILE A 77 -0.85 17.07 15.97
C ILE A 77 -1.79 16.86 17.16
N GLY A 78 -1.22 16.64 18.35
CA GLY A 78 -1.99 16.45 19.58
C GLY A 78 -2.73 15.11 19.66
N SER A 79 -2.43 14.18 18.74
CA SER A 79 -3.04 12.85 18.73
C SER A 79 -2.72 12.07 20.02
N PRO A 80 -3.73 11.59 20.77
CA PRO A 80 -3.51 10.78 21.96
C PRO A 80 -2.90 9.40 21.66
N ARG A 81 -3.09 8.84 20.45
CA ARG A 81 -2.51 7.54 20.07
C ARG A 81 -1.33 7.64 19.12
N GLU A 82 -0.78 8.84 18.93
CA GLU A 82 0.32 9.08 17.98
C GLU A 82 -0.06 8.59 16.57
N LEU A 83 -1.24 9.03 16.11
CA LEU A 83 -1.73 8.76 14.76
C LEU A 83 -0.76 9.36 13.74
N ALA A 84 -0.29 8.51 12.85
CA ALA A 84 0.70 8.83 11.84
C ALA A 84 0.53 7.91 10.63
N GLY A 85 1.13 8.34 9.52
CA GLY A 85 1.15 7.56 8.29
C GLY A 85 2.44 7.78 7.53
N GLU A 86 2.82 6.75 6.79
CA GLU A 86 3.94 6.80 5.86
C GLU A 86 3.64 5.89 4.67
N PHE A 87 4.05 6.33 3.49
CA PHE A 87 4.07 5.50 2.30
C PHE A 87 5.22 5.91 1.37
N SER A 88 5.64 4.97 0.53
CA SER A 88 6.63 5.19 -0.52
C SER A 88 6.33 4.24 -1.68
N LEU A 89 5.52 4.72 -2.61
CA LEU A 89 5.18 4.04 -3.86
C LEU A 89 6.26 4.30 -4.92
N PRO A 90 7.14 3.33 -5.25
CA PRO A 90 7.91 3.39 -6.49
C PRO A 90 6.99 3.29 -7.72
N HIS A 91 7.50 3.69 -8.87
CA HIS A 91 6.87 3.34 -10.15
C HIS A 91 6.62 1.83 -10.23
N PHE A 92 5.44 1.40 -10.71
CA PHE A 92 5.06 -0.02 -10.69
C PHE A 92 6.07 -0.93 -11.42
N TYR A 93 6.57 -0.52 -12.59
CA TYR A 93 7.65 -1.24 -13.28
C TYR A 93 8.90 -1.44 -12.40
N LYS A 94 9.28 -0.44 -11.59
CA LYS A 94 10.42 -0.55 -10.67
C LYS A 94 10.14 -1.57 -9.55
N ALA A 95 8.90 -1.64 -9.07
CA ALA A 95 8.48 -2.68 -8.14
C ALA A 95 8.62 -4.07 -8.79
N LEU A 96 8.09 -4.26 -10.01
CA LEU A 96 8.13 -5.53 -10.74
C LEU A 96 9.55 -6.10 -10.89
N ILE A 97 10.49 -5.27 -11.34
CA ILE A 97 11.89 -5.69 -11.53
C ILE A 97 12.69 -5.74 -10.23
N GLY A 98 12.11 -5.26 -9.13
CA GLY A 98 12.70 -5.30 -7.80
C GLY A 98 13.00 -6.73 -7.33
N ALA A 99 13.89 -6.85 -6.36
CA ALA A 99 14.14 -8.12 -5.71
C ALA A 99 12.90 -8.58 -4.93
N ALA A 100 12.68 -9.89 -4.92
CA ALA A 100 11.74 -10.51 -4.00
C ALA A 100 12.14 -10.22 -2.54
N PRO A 101 11.17 -10.03 -1.62
CA PRO A 101 11.47 -9.97 -0.20
C PRO A 101 12.08 -11.30 0.27
N ARG A 102 12.91 -11.24 1.29
CA ARG A 102 13.48 -12.44 1.91
C ARG A 102 12.46 -13.01 2.91
N PRO A 103 12.09 -14.29 2.81
CA PRO A 103 11.29 -14.94 3.85
C PRO A 103 12.12 -15.14 5.13
N ALA A 104 11.45 -15.51 6.22
CA ALA A 104 12.13 -15.89 7.47
C ALA A 104 13.10 -17.09 7.24
N PRO A 105 14.19 -17.23 8.03
CA PRO A 105 15.17 -18.30 7.83
C PRO A 105 14.58 -19.72 7.91
N ASP A 106 13.59 -19.90 8.76
CA ASP A 106 12.84 -21.13 9.04
C ASP A 106 11.53 -21.23 8.24
N ALA A 107 11.32 -20.35 7.25
CA ALA A 107 10.15 -20.37 6.39
C ALA A 107 9.96 -21.71 5.70
N SER A 108 8.70 -22.15 5.63
CA SER A 108 8.27 -23.34 4.91
C SER A 108 8.54 -23.20 3.41
N GLU A 109 8.50 -24.31 2.66
CA GLU A 109 8.68 -24.25 1.20
C GLU A 109 7.58 -23.43 0.52
N SER A 110 6.34 -23.54 1.01
CA SER A 110 5.21 -22.73 0.53
C SER A 110 5.42 -21.24 0.78
N ASP A 111 5.97 -20.86 1.93
CA ASP A 111 6.29 -19.46 2.24
C ASP A 111 7.43 -18.93 1.37
N ARG A 112 8.47 -19.76 1.16
CA ARG A 112 9.58 -19.42 0.26
C ARG A 112 9.08 -19.19 -1.17
N GLN A 113 8.20 -20.07 -1.65
CA GLN A 113 7.56 -19.90 -2.95
C GLN A 113 6.75 -18.61 -2.99
N LEU A 114 5.86 -18.37 -2.03
CA LEU A 114 5.07 -17.13 -1.95
C LEU A 114 5.97 -15.90 -2.01
N PHE A 115 6.99 -15.82 -1.16
CA PHE A 115 7.88 -14.66 -1.08
C PHE A 115 8.68 -14.46 -2.37
N SER A 116 9.06 -15.52 -3.07
CA SER A 116 9.73 -15.42 -4.37
C SER A 116 8.87 -14.73 -5.45
N GLU A 117 7.55 -14.84 -5.32
CA GLU A 117 6.54 -14.25 -6.20
C GLU A 117 6.19 -12.79 -5.82
N LEU A 118 6.54 -12.33 -4.61
CA LEU A 118 6.18 -10.99 -4.13
C LEU A 118 7.13 -9.89 -4.64
N ARG A 119 6.59 -8.70 -4.91
CA ARG A 119 7.34 -7.49 -5.26
C ARG A 119 6.81 -6.31 -4.45
N ILE A 120 7.71 -5.57 -3.78
CA ILE A 120 7.34 -4.43 -2.94
C ILE A 120 6.79 -3.30 -3.80
N ILE A 121 5.53 -2.93 -3.58
CA ILE A 121 4.86 -1.80 -4.25
C ILE A 121 4.68 -0.60 -3.34
N ASP A 122 4.77 -0.79 -2.02
CA ASP A 122 4.73 0.27 -1.02
C ASP A 122 5.56 -0.15 0.20
N SER A 123 6.20 0.81 0.85
CA SER A 123 6.92 0.60 2.09
C SER A 123 6.94 1.87 2.94
N THR A 124 7.31 1.68 4.21
CA THR A 124 7.40 2.73 5.23
C THR A 124 8.86 2.84 5.71
N PRO A 125 9.75 3.44 4.88
CA PRO A 125 11.19 3.36 5.08
C PRO A 125 11.73 4.11 6.32
N ARG A 126 10.96 5.00 6.94
CA ARG A 126 11.43 5.85 8.06
C ARG A 126 10.92 5.39 9.42
N ASP A 127 9.60 5.35 9.61
CA ASP A 127 9.01 5.26 10.96
C ASP A 127 8.40 3.89 11.26
N ALA A 128 7.99 3.14 10.23
CA ALA A 128 7.46 1.79 10.39
C ALA A 128 8.31 0.76 9.66
N THR A 129 9.62 0.75 9.92
CA THR A 129 10.54 -0.23 9.32
C THR A 129 10.01 -1.65 9.58
N GLY A 130 9.66 -2.36 8.51
CA GLY A 130 9.07 -3.71 8.57
C GLY A 130 7.63 -3.81 8.09
N GLN A 131 6.95 -2.69 7.80
CA GLN A 131 5.69 -2.70 7.04
C GLN A 131 5.96 -2.54 5.55
N ALA A 132 5.26 -3.34 4.75
CA ALA A 132 5.33 -3.26 3.30
C ALA A 132 4.08 -3.85 2.67
N ALA A 133 3.68 -3.29 1.52
CA ALA A 133 2.71 -3.92 0.64
C ALA A 133 3.42 -4.49 -0.59
N PHE A 134 2.90 -5.61 -1.07
CA PHE A 134 3.45 -6.34 -2.18
C PHE A 134 2.38 -6.60 -3.23
N VAL A 135 2.82 -6.67 -4.47
CA VAL A 135 2.09 -7.35 -5.53
C VAL A 135 2.66 -8.75 -5.71
N ARG A 136 1.80 -9.75 -5.86
CA ARG A 136 2.20 -11.13 -6.17
C ARG A 136 2.19 -11.34 -7.68
N ILE A 137 3.32 -11.77 -8.22
CA ILE A 137 3.52 -12.04 -9.64
C ILE A 137 3.44 -13.54 -9.88
N GLN A 138 2.39 -13.97 -10.57
CA GLN A 138 2.17 -15.37 -10.93
C GLN A 138 2.01 -15.50 -12.45
N PRO A 139 2.79 -16.38 -13.11
CA PRO A 139 2.61 -16.65 -14.53
C PRO A 139 1.17 -17.12 -14.83
N GLY A 140 0.59 -16.62 -15.92
CA GLY A 140 -0.73 -17.02 -16.40
C GLY A 140 -1.91 -16.49 -15.58
N LYS A 141 -1.68 -15.63 -14.56
CA LYS A 141 -2.74 -14.91 -13.85
C LYS A 141 -2.81 -13.47 -14.33
N ASP A 142 -4.02 -13.01 -14.60
CA ASP A 142 -4.36 -11.65 -15.01
C ASP A 142 -4.61 -10.72 -13.82
N HIS A 143 -5.16 -11.25 -12.72
CA HIS A 143 -5.38 -10.52 -11.49
C HIS A 143 -4.21 -10.68 -10.53
N LEU A 144 -3.50 -9.58 -10.27
CA LEU A 144 -2.41 -9.55 -9.31
C LEU A 144 -2.95 -9.44 -7.88
N GLU A 145 -2.49 -10.31 -6.99
CA GLU A 145 -2.87 -10.27 -5.58
C GLU A 145 -2.06 -9.20 -4.84
N ILE A 146 -2.72 -8.44 -3.95
CA ILE A 146 -2.06 -7.51 -3.04
C ILE A 146 -1.90 -8.15 -1.67
N TRP A 147 -0.66 -8.17 -1.17
CA TRP A 147 -0.28 -8.72 0.12
C TRP A 147 0.28 -7.63 1.02
N TYR A 148 0.11 -7.76 2.33
CA TYR A 148 0.60 -6.80 3.32
C TYR A 148 1.36 -7.52 4.43
N GLN A 149 2.52 -7.01 4.78
CA GLN A 149 3.33 -7.48 5.89
C GLN A 149 3.34 -6.45 7.01
N ASP A 150 3.13 -6.93 8.23
CA ASP A 150 3.23 -6.16 9.46
C ASP A 150 3.75 -7.09 10.55
N ARG A 151 4.73 -6.66 11.34
CA ARG A 151 5.28 -7.48 12.43
C ARG A 151 4.21 -7.93 13.42
N ASP A 152 3.17 -7.12 13.61
CA ASP A 152 2.10 -7.37 14.58
C ASP A 152 1.16 -8.51 14.12
N LEU A 153 1.29 -8.96 12.85
CA LEU A 153 0.59 -10.13 12.30
C LEU A 153 1.29 -11.46 12.61
N TYR A 154 2.46 -11.43 13.26
CA TYR A 154 3.24 -12.63 13.50
C TYR A 154 2.49 -13.58 14.45
N ASP A 155 2.22 -14.78 13.95
CA ASP A 155 1.78 -15.92 14.76
C ASP A 155 2.67 -17.12 14.41
N PRO A 156 3.37 -17.74 15.37
CA PRO A 156 4.34 -18.80 15.10
C PRO A 156 3.72 -20.07 14.49
N VAL A 157 2.39 -20.22 14.57
CA VAL A 157 1.66 -21.39 14.07
C VAL A 157 0.88 -21.04 12.80
N ALA A 158 0.11 -19.95 12.82
CA ALA A 158 -0.82 -19.61 11.75
C ALA A 158 -0.25 -18.63 10.71
N ASN A 159 0.70 -17.77 11.10
CA ASN A 159 1.25 -16.73 10.22
C ASN A 159 2.71 -16.39 10.57
N PRO A 160 3.66 -17.34 10.38
CA PRO A 160 5.04 -17.15 10.78
C PRO A 160 5.77 -16.09 9.94
N GLN A 161 5.21 -15.71 8.79
CA GLN A 161 5.76 -14.66 7.92
C GLN A 161 5.18 -13.26 8.19
N ALA A 162 4.20 -13.17 9.10
CA ALA A 162 3.50 -11.94 9.45
C ALA A 162 2.94 -11.21 8.20
N CYS A 163 2.44 -11.98 7.24
CA CYS A 163 2.06 -11.51 5.91
C CYS A 163 0.68 -12.06 5.54
N VAL A 164 -0.22 -11.18 5.09
CA VAL A 164 -1.61 -11.53 4.79
C VAL A 164 -2.01 -11.03 3.42
N ARG A 165 -2.91 -11.77 2.75
CA ARG A 165 -3.53 -11.34 1.50
C ARG A 165 -4.63 -10.33 1.80
N THR A 166 -4.71 -9.28 1.01
CA THR A 166 -5.81 -8.31 1.04
C THR A 166 -6.84 -8.63 -0.03
N SER A 167 -8.02 -8.01 0.08
CA SER A 167 -9.10 -8.07 -0.91
C SER A 167 -8.95 -7.03 -2.04
N LEU A 168 -7.85 -6.27 -2.07
CA LEU A 168 -7.64 -5.16 -3.00
C LEU A 168 -7.04 -5.63 -4.32
N SER A 169 -7.51 -5.04 -5.42
CA SER A 169 -6.74 -4.86 -6.65
C SER A 169 -5.71 -3.73 -6.49
N TYR A 170 -4.78 -3.60 -7.44
CA TYR A 170 -3.80 -2.50 -7.39
C TYR A 170 -4.44 -1.11 -7.49
N CYS A 171 -5.51 -0.95 -8.29
CA CYS A 171 -6.19 0.33 -8.41
C CYS A 171 -6.94 0.69 -7.11
N GLU A 172 -7.66 -0.27 -6.53
CA GLU A 172 -8.33 -0.06 -5.23
C GLU A 172 -7.31 0.22 -4.11
N TYR A 173 -6.12 -0.36 -4.19
CA TYR A 173 -5.04 -0.06 -3.26
C TYR A 173 -4.61 1.41 -3.34
N LEU A 174 -4.45 1.95 -4.55
CA LEU A 174 -4.12 3.36 -4.76
C LEU A 174 -5.24 4.29 -4.27
N ASP A 175 -6.50 3.93 -4.52
CA ASP A 175 -7.65 4.70 -4.03
C ASP A 175 -7.75 4.69 -2.50
N ALA A 176 -7.58 3.52 -1.89
CA ALA A 176 -7.58 3.38 -0.44
C ALA A 176 -6.41 4.14 0.19
N LEU A 177 -5.21 4.11 -0.40
CA LEU A 177 -4.06 4.90 0.06
C LEU A 177 -4.36 6.40 0.08
N ARG A 178 -5.05 6.92 -0.93
CA ARG A 178 -5.48 8.34 -0.97
C ARG A 178 -6.46 8.67 0.14
N LEU A 179 -7.40 7.78 0.47
CA LEU A 179 -8.38 8.02 1.52
C LEU A 179 -7.75 7.93 2.91
N THR A 180 -6.89 6.95 3.12
CA THR A 180 -6.26 6.66 4.42
C THR A 180 -4.97 7.46 4.64
N LYS A 181 -4.50 8.17 3.60
CA LYS A 181 -3.25 8.95 3.60
C LYS A 181 -2.01 8.13 3.95
N GLY A 182 -2.07 6.80 3.86
CA GLY A 182 -0.98 5.93 4.33
C GLY A 182 -0.93 5.76 5.85
N THR A 183 -2.04 5.96 6.57
CA THR A 183 -2.15 5.69 8.02
C THR A 183 -1.67 4.28 8.35
N PHE A 184 -0.76 4.13 9.31
CA PHE A 184 -0.15 2.81 9.56
C PHE A 184 -1.18 1.70 9.83
N GLY A 185 -1.07 0.60 9.08
CA GLY A 185 -1.95 -0.57 9.21
C GLY A 185 -3.29 -0.46 8.49
N TRP A 186 -3.55 0.59 7.70
CA TRP A 186 -4.81 0.75 6.96
C TRP A 186 -5.14 -0.46 6.06
N GLN A 187 -4.13 -1.18 5.57
CA GLN A 187 -4.28 -2.37 4.73
C GLN A 187 -5.02 -3.50 5.46
N LEU A 188 -4.98 -3.54 6.80
CA LEU A 188 -5.69 -4.52 7.63
C LEU A 188 -7.22 -4.40 7.48
N LEU A 189 -7.74 -3.20 7.14
CA LEU A 189 -9.15 -2.98 6.81
C LEU A 189 -9.61 -3.74 5.55
N PHE A 190 -8.68 -4.30 4.80
CA PHE A 190 -8.94 -5.06 3.58
C PHE A 190 -8.45 -6.50 3.64
N ALA A 191 -7.83 -6.91 4.75
CA ALA A 191 -7.47 -8.30 5.03
C ALA A 191 -8.58 -9.01 5.81
N ASP A 192 -8.55 -10.34 5.76
CA ASP A 192 -9.38 -11.22 6.59
C ASP A 192 -8.66 -11.49 7.91
N VAL A 193 -8.73 -10.50 8.81
CA VAL A 193 -8.06 -10.51 10.12
C VAL A 193 -8.98 -9.90 11.18
N THR A 194 -8.83 -10.34 12.42
CA THR A 194 -9.49 -9.75 13.58
C THR A 194 -8.55 -8.75 14.26
N LEU A 195 -8.98 -7.51 14.43
CA LEU A 195 -8.22 -6.42 15.06
C LEU A 195 -8.34 -6.47 16.60
N ARG A 196 -7.97 -7.60 17.18
CA ARG A 196 -7.93 -7.85 18.63
C ARG A 196 -6.54 -8.32 19.05
N ASP A 197 -6.33 -8.46 20.36
CA ASP A 197 -5.10 -8.99 20.96
C ASP A 197 -3.85 -8.26 20.44
N ALA A 198 -2.97 -8.94 19.69
CA ALA A 198 -1.76 -8.38 19.12
C ALA A 198 -2.02 -7.18 18.18
N LEU A 199 -3.20 -7.11 17.56
CA LEU A 199 -3.61 -6.04 16.66
C LEU A 199 -4.48 -4.96 17.34
N GLN A 200 -4.71 -5.05 18.65
CA GLN A 200 -5.56 -4.08 19.36
C GLN A 200 -5.06 -2.64 19.21
N TYR A 201 -3.74 -2.42 19.24
CA TYR A 201 -3.16 -1.09 19.03
C TYR A 201 -3.42 -0.55 17.61
N ARG A 202 -3.47 -1.44 16.61
CA ARG A 202 -3.86 -1.06 15.23
C ARG A 202 -5.32 -0.68 15.16
N ALA A 203 -6.19 -1.42 15.85
CA ALA A 203 -7.60 -1.08 15.97
C ALA A 203 -7.79 0.34 16.51
N GLU A 204 -7.11 0.68 17.62
CA GLU A 204 -7.19 2.00 18.25
C GLU A 204 -6.73 3.13 17.31
N LYS A 205 -5.63 2.92 16.57
CA LYS A 205 -5.15 3.90 15.58
C LYS A 205 -6.09 4.07 14.40
N LEU A 206 -6.64 2.97 13.89
CA LEU A 206 -7.60 3.03 12.79
C LEU A 206 -8.92 3.67 13.22
N SER A 207 -9.38 3.45 14.47
CA SER A 207 -10.51 4.19 15.04
C SER A 207 -10.22 5.68 15.08
N GLU A 208 -9.04 6.09 15.58
CA GLU A 208 -8.69 7.52 15.63
C GLU A 208 -8.62 8.15 14.24
N MET A 209 -8.12 7.42 13.23
CA MET A 209 -8.18 7.87 11.83
C MET A 209 -9.61 8.13 11.37
N ILE A 210 -10.54 7.19 11.62
CA ILE A 210 -11.95 7.32 11.24
C ILE A 210 -12.63 8.48 11.97
N ASP A 211 -12.23 8.77 13.21
CA ASP A 211 -12.79 9.88 13.98
C ASP A 211 -12.24 11.25 13.51
N ALA A 212 -10.95 11.34 13.20
CA ALA A 212 -10.28 12.61 12.88
C ALA A 212 -10.40 13.00 11.41
N PHE A 213 -10.35 12.04 10.48
CA PHE A 213 -10.23 12.33 9.05
C PHE A 213 -11.46 13.01 8.44
N PRO A 214 -12.72 12.69 8.81
CA PRO A 214 -13.88 13.40 8.27
C PRO A 214 -13.88 14.90 8.57
N ALA A 215 -13.35 15.32 9.72
CA ALA A 215 -13.21 16.74 10.05
C ALA A 215 -12.04 17.40 9.30
N ALA A 216 -10.93 16.68 9.15
CA ALA A 216 -9.75 17.18 8.44
C ALA A 216 -9.91 17.24 6.91
N PHE A 217 -10.63 16.28 6.34
CA PHE A 217 -10.78 16.09 4.90
C PHE A 217 -12.26 15.83 4.54
N PRO A 218 -13.13 16.84 4.72
CA PRO A 218 -14.59 16.66 4.65
C PRO A 218 -15.13 16.35 3.25
N SER A 219 -14.30 16.42 2.21
CA SER A 219 -14.66 16.07 0.83
C SER A 219 -14.64 14.58 0.54
N HIS A 220 -14.11 13.75 1.44
CA HIS A 220 -14.03 12.30 1.27
C HIS A 220 -15.13 11.56 2.02
N ASP A 221 -15.55 10.44 1.45
CA ASP A 221 -16.46 9.50 2.09
C ASP A 221 -15.68 8.40 2.82
N TYR A 222 -15.86 8.32 4.14
CA TYR A 222 -15.21 7.36 5.02
C TYR A 222 -16.14 6.22 5.46
N THR A 223 -17.39 6.16 4.98
CA THR A 223 -18.37 5.14 5.40
C THR A 223 -17.87 3.72 5.16
N ALA A 224 -17.35 3.43 3.96
CA ALA A 224 -16.83 2.10 3.64
C ALA A 224 -15.64 1.68 4.52
N LEU A 225 -14.77 2.62 4.92
CA LEU A 225 -13.66 2.35 5.83
C LEU A 225 -14.14 2.12 7.26
N THR A 226 -15.18 2.85 7.68
CA THR A 226 -15.83 2.69 8.98
C THR A 226 -16.46 1.30 9.11
N GLU A 227 -17.28 0.90 8.13
CA GLU A 227 -17.91 -0.43 8.10
C GLU A 227 -16.85 -1.55 8.10
N ARG A 228 -15.74 -1.35 7.39
CA ARG A 228 -14.64 -2.30 7.38
C ARG A 228 -13.96 -2.41 8.73
N LEU A 229 -13.72 -1.29 9.41
CA LEU A 229 -13.16 -1.29 10.76
C LEU A 229 -14.09 -2.05 11.71
N GLU A 230 -15.37 -1.71 11.73
CA GLU A 230 -16.39 -2.38 12.57
C GLU A 230 -16.46 -3.88 12.34
N ALA A 231 -16.42 -4.33 11.08
CA ALA A 231 -16.46 -5.75 10.73
C ALA A 231 -15.21 -6.54 11.21
N ARG A 232 -14.15 -5.85 11.65
CA ARG A 232 -12.87 -6.45 12.08
C ARG A 232 -12.61 -6.29 13.57
N LEU A 233 -13.42 -5.48 14.27
CA LEU A 233 -13.40 -5.34 15.73
C LEU A 233 -14.04 -6.58 16.35
#